data_AF-A0A161YRX0-F1
#
_entry.id   AF-A0A161YRX0-F1
#
_cell.length_a   1.000
_cell.length_b   1.000
_cell.length_c   1.000
_cell.angle_alpha   90.00
_cell.angle_beta   90.00
_cell.angle_gamma   90.00
#
_symmetry.space_group_name_H-M   'P 1'
#
loop_
_entity.id
_entity.type
_entity.pdbx_description
1 polymer ?
#
loop_
_entity_poly.entity_id
_entity_poly.type
_entity_poly.pdbx_seq_one_letter_code
_entity_poly.pdbx_strand_id
1 'polypeptide(L)'
;MVYGNIEGVKNFILEKLNGVYDIRVPRDSICTEELISIISEATIYLNREVSVAVNRKGTVVAVAVGDSSTVEMPEIDVKEKKLCGVRIIHTHPNGNSRLSAIDMSALLKLKLDCIAAIGVCDKGCTDITLGFCSIENDILVGEMTRPLSIDQTIQYNILDKVKYIENLLKNEDIIDDDSERAVLVGVDDEESIDELAELAKACNVKVVEKVLQKRSSIDTAFYVGKGKVEEIGLLRQACGANVVIFDDELSASQVRNLEENIGAKVIDRTTLILEIFARRARSRESKIQVELAQLKYRLPRLSGLGTVLSRTGGGIGTRGPGEKKLEVDKRHIREKIYDLMRELKKIKLVRETQRERRNNIPKVSLVGYTNAGKSTLRNKLCEIAMPKETAQKEKVFEADMLFATLDITTRAIELPDSRTITVTDTVGFIKKLPHDLVEAFKSTLEEVTYADLLLHVVDASSSTAEEQIDAVNNVLMQLGVKDKPTMLVLNKIDRASEEHIKSIQEKYSNINTISISAKQEINIDLLLDEVSKLLPYTMKKAEYIVPYNEQSIVAFLHRNAKVESEEYKDEGTYISAIVDDEVYNKCERYMIK
;
A
#
# COMPACT_ATOMS: atom_id res chain seq x y z
N MET A 1 -15.32 13.31 -33.21
CA MET A 1 -15.52 11.86 -33.03
C MET A 1 -16.16 11.64 -31.67
N VAL A 2 -17.10 10.71 -31.56
CA VAL A 2 -17.63 10.25 -30.28
C VAL A 2 -16.55 9.44 -29.57
N TYR A 3 -16.46 9.53 -28.24
CA TYR A 3 -15.49 8.81 -27.39
C TYR A 3 -16.16 7.70 -26.57
N GLY A 4 -15.37 6.82 -25.94
CA GLY A 4 -15.87 5.78 -25.04
C GLY A 4 -16.22 4.45 -25.70
N ASN A 5 -17.16 3.70 -25.10
CA ASN A 5 -17.57 2.36 -25.50
C ASN A 5 -18.49 2.36 -26.73
N ILE A 6 -17.89 2.56 -27.90
CA ILE A 6 -18.56 2.65 -29.20
C ILE A 6 -18.75 1.27 -29.86
N GLU A 7 -18.17 0.21 -29.28
CA GLU A 7 -18.32 -1.15 -29.82
C GLU A 7 -19.76 -1.64 -29.71
N GLY A 8 -20.30 -2.06 -30.86
CA GLY A 8 -21.69 -2.53 -31.02
C GLY A 8 -22.74 -1.44 -31.24
N VAL A 9 -22.34 -0.16 -31.25
CA VAL A 9 -23.24 0.95 -31.58
C VAL A 9 -23.48 0.96 -33.09
N LYS A 10 -24.75 0.94 -33.51
CA LYS A 10 -25.10 1.00 -34.94
C LYS A 10 -24.71 2.35 -35.54
N ASN A 11 -24.28 2.35 -36.80
CA ASN A 11 -23.82 3.56 -37.51
C ASN A 11 -24.82 4.73 -37.43
N PHE A 12 -26.13 4.46 -37.52
CA PHE A 12 -27.13 5.54 -37.44
C PHE A 12 -27.17 6.24 -36.07
N ILE A 13 -26.87 5.54 -34.97
CA ILE A 13 -26.76 6.13 -33.63
C ILE A 13 -25.47 6.94 -33.52
N LEU A 14 -24.37 6.45 -34.11
CA LEU A 14 -23.12 7.21 -34.15
C LEU A 14 -23.25 8.48 -34.99
N GLU A 15 -23.97 8.45 -36.10
CA GLU A 15 -24.29 9.64 -36.89
C GLU A 15 -25.11 10.64 -36.07
N LYS A 16 -26.16 10.18 -35.37
CA LYS A 16 -26.94 11.02 -34.45
C LYS A 16 -26.07 11.67 -33.36
N LEU A 17 -25.22 10.88 -32.69
CA LEU A 17 -24.33 11.37 -31.63
C LEU A 17 -23.23 12.29 -32.17
N ASN A 18 -22.74 12.07 -33.39
CA ASN A 18 -21.82 13.02 -34.02
C ASN A 18 -22.53 14.34 -34.38
N GLY A 19 -23.82 14.29 -34.76
CA GLY A 19 -24.63 15.50 -34.99
C GLY A 19 -24.81 16.38 -33.75
N VAL A 20 -24.62 15.84 -32.54
CA VAL A 20 -24.63 16.63 -31.30
C VAL A 20 -23.54 17.71 -31.29
N TYR A 21 -22.41 17.51 -31.98
CA TYR A 21 -21.35 18.52 -32.07
C TYR A 21 -21.79 19.80 -32.80
N ASP A 22 -22.83 19.73 -33.64
CA ASP A 22 -23.36 20.87 -34.38
C ASP A 22 -24.36 21.70 -33.56
N ILE A 23 -24.81 21.19 -32.42
CA ILE A 23 -25.77 21.86 -31.54
C ILE A 23 -25.11 23.04 -30.82
N ARG A 24 -25.83 24.17 -30.79
CA ARG A 24 -25.46 25.36 -30.02
C ARG A 24 -26.38 25.49 -28.82
N VAL A 25 -25.80 25.35 -27.63
CA VAL A 25 -26.52 25.57 -26.37
C VAL A 25 -26.43 27.05 -26.00
N PRO A 26 -27.53 27.72 -25.61
CA PRO A 26 -27.47 29.07 -25.06
C PRO A 26 -26.47 29.16 -23.90
N ARG A 27 -25.82 30.32 -23.75
CA ARG A 27 -24.75 30.49 -22.76
C ARG A 27 -25.27 30.45 -21.33
N ASP A 28 -26.48 30.94 -21.15
CA ASP A 28 -27.27 31.05 -19.92
C ASP A 28 -28.05 29.78 -19.58
N SER A 29 -28.31 28.89 -20.53
CA SER A 29 -28.97 27.59 -20.29
C SER A 29 -27.97 26.47 -20.05
N ILE A 30 -28.39 25.42 -19.36
CA ILE A 30 -27.57 24.22 -19.09
C ILE A 30 -27.49 23.33 -20.34
N CYS A 31 -28.64 23.07 -20.95
CA CYS A 31 -28.82 22.22 -22.13
C CYS A 31 -30.01 22.74 -22.97
N THR A 32 -30.19 22.17 -24.16
CA THR A 32 -31.37 22.42 -25.01
C THR A 32 -32.28 21.18 -25.01
N GLU A 33 -33.57 21.36 -25.32
CA GLU A 33 -34.51 20.25 -25.49
C GLU A 33 -34.04 19.27 -26.58
N GLU A 34 -33.51 19.81 -27.69
CA GLU A 34 -32.90 19.02 -28.77
C GLU A 34 -31.75 18.14 -28.26
N LEU A 35 -30.85 18.70 -27.44
CA LEU A 35 -29.75 17.95 -26.85
C LEU A 35 -30.25 16.83 -25.94
N ILE A 36 -31.19 17.14 -25.04
CA ILE A 36 -31.79 16.16 -24.11
C ILE A 36 -32.45 15.03 -24.90
N SER A 37 -33.21 15.35 -25.95
CA SER A 37 -33.89 14.38 -26.79
C SER A 37 -32.91 13.41 -27.45
N ILE A 38 -31.86 13.92 -28.10
CA ILE A 38 -30.90 13.06 -28.82
C ILE A 38 -30.15 12.12 -27.87
N ILE A 39 -29.65 12.63 -26.74
CA ILE A 39 -28.90 11.80 -25.78
C ILE A 39 -29.82 10.82 -25.06
N SER A 40 -31.08 11.19 -24.78
CA SER A 40 -32.07 10.27 -24.19
C SER A 40 -32.44 9.15 -25.16
N GLU A 41 -32.70 9.47 -26.44
CA GLU A 41 -32.96 8.46 -27.46
C GLU A 41 -31.78 7.49 -27.62
N ALA A 42 -30.57 8.03 -27.68
CA ALA A 42 -29.36 7.20 -27.75
C ALA A 42 -29.22 6.31 -26.51
N THR A 43 -29.54 6.84 -25.33
CA THR A 43 -29.52 6.08 -24.06
C THR A 43 -30.54 4.97 -24.05
N ILE A 44 -31.79 5.22 -24.45
CA ILE A 44 -32.84 4.20 -24.55
C ILE A 44 -32.42 3.11 -25.54
N TYR A 45 -31.88 3.52 -26.68
CA TYR A 45 -31.46 2.58 -27.73
C TYR A 45 -30.28 1.69 -27.28
N LEU A 46 -29.32 2.28 -26.58
CA LEU A 46 -28.09 1.60 -26.19
C LEU A 46 -28.17 0.92 -24.83
N ASN A 47 -29.12 1.33 -24.00
CA ASN A 47 -29.18 1.05 -22.58
C ASN A 47 -27.81 1.31 -21.89
N ARG A 48 -27.18 2.43 -22.26
CA ARG A 48 -25.86 2.91 -21.80
C ARG A 48 -25.92 4.41 -21.56
N GLU A 49 -25.10 4.91 -20.65
CA GLU A 49 -25.01 6.35 -20.39
C GLU A 49 -24.37 7.07 -21.57
N VAL A 50 -24.88 8.25 -21.85
CA VAL A 50 -24.34 9.17 -22.87
C VAL A 50 -24.00 10.47 -22.15
N SER A 51 -22.75 10.91 -22.28
CA SER A 51 -22.24 12.14 -21.67
C SER A 51 -21.85 13.16 -22.74
N VAL A 52 -22.20 14.42 -22.51
CA VAL A 52 -21.89 15.55 -23.38
C VAL A 52 -21.26 16.65 -22.55
N ALA A 53 -20.09 17.12 -22.98
CA ALA A 53 -19.42 18.26 -22.37
C ALA A 53 -19.67 19.51 -23.22
N VAL A 54 -20.10 20.60 -22.57
CA VAL A 54 -20.41 21.89 -23.22
C VAL A 54 -19.59 22.99 -22.55
N ASN A 55 -18.94 23.84 -23.35
CA ASN A 55 -18.18 24.98 -22.82
C ASN A 55 -19.06 26.24 -22.63
N ARG A 56 -18.54 27.27 -21.94
CA ARG A 56 -19.23 28.58 -21.74
C ARG A 56 -19.65 29.32 -23.02
N LYS A 57 -19.08 28.97 -24.19
CA LYS A 57 -19.50 29.54 -25.48
C LYS A 57 -20.74 28.86 -26.04
N GLY A 58 -21.23 27.78 -25.40
CA GLY A 58 -22.35 26.99 -25.88
C GLY A 58 -21.96 25.94 -26.92
N THR A 59 -20.66 25.61 -27.02
CA THR A 59 -20.16 24.61 -27.98
C THR A 59 -20.00 23.28 -27.29
N VAL A 60 -20.50 22.20 -27.92
CA VAL A 60 -20.20 20.83 -27.50
C VAL A 60 -18.72 20.54 -27.81
N VAL A 61 -17.96 20.15 -26.79
CA VAL A 61 -16.52 19.89 -26.89
C VAL A 61 -16.19 18.39 -26.85
N ALA A 62 -17.06 17.58 -26.25
CA ALA A 62 -16.93 16.14 -26.24
C ALA A 62 -18.30 15.47 -26.14
N VAL A 63 -18.43 14.32 -26.78
CA VAL A 63 -19.56 13.39 -26.67
C VAL A 63 -18.98 12.01 -26.41
N ALA A 64 -19.47 11.33 -25.37
CA ALA A 64 -18.99 10.01 -24.98
C ALA A 64 -20.14 9.06 -24.65
N VAL A 65 -19.93 7.77 -24.92
CA VAL A 65 -20.86 6.68 -24.56
C VAL A 65 -20.14 5.75 -23.60
N GLY A 66 -20.75 5.40 -22.47
CA GLY A 66 -20.06 4.59 -21.47
C GLY A 66 -20.91 4.19 -20.28
N ASP A 67 -20.25 3.57 -19.31
CA ASP A 67 -20.75 3.43 -17.94
C ASP A 67 -20.11 4.55 -17.09
N SER A 68 -20.71 4.91 -15.96
CA SER A 68 -20.45 6.08 -15.07
C SER A 68 -19.00 6.41 -14.69
N SER A 69 -18.03 5.59 -15.07
CA SER A 69 -16.59 5.75 -14.83
C SER A 69 -15.73 5.90 -16.10
N THR A 70 -16.31 5.92 -17.30
CA THR A 70 -15.56 5.71 -18.57
C THR A 70 -15.48 6.91 -19.50
N VAL A 71 -15.85 8.10 -19.04
CA VAL A 71 -15.70 9.29 -19.86
C VAL A 71 -14.34 9.94 -19.63
N GLU A 72 -13.36 9.57 -20.46
CA GLU A 72 -12.14 10.37 -20.62
C GLU A 72 -12.52 11.71 -21.23
N MET A 73 -12.65 12.72 -20.37
CA MET A 73 -12.79 14.11 -20.80
C MET A 73 -11.42 14.63 -21.26
N PRO A 74 -11.35 15.49 -22.28
CA PRO A 74 -10.09 16.16 -22.65
C PRO A 74 -9.48 16.88 -21.45
N GLU A 75 -8.15 17.06 -21.40
CA GLU A 75 -7.47 17.73 -20.29
C GLU A 75 -8.14 19.08 -19.98
N ILE A 76 -8.86 19.12 -18.86
CA ILE A 76 -9.51 20.33 -18.38
C ILE A 76 -8.48 21.05 -17.51
N ASP A 77 -8.08 22.24 -17.96
CA ASP A 77 -7.14 23.10 -17.26
C ASP A 77 -7.79 23.60 -15.95
N VAL A 78 -7.38 23.01 -14.83
CA VAL A 78 -7.84 23.42 -13.49
C VAL A 78 -7.16 24.73 -13.15
N LYS A 79 -7.93 25.81 -13.07
CA LYS A 79 -7.41 27.16 -12.79
C LYS A 79 -7.57 27.49 -11.31
N GLU A 80 -6.54 28.10 -10.74
CA GLU A 80 -6.62 28.68 -9.39
C GLU A 80 -7.74 29.75 -9.36
N LYS A 81 -8.63 29.63 -8.36
CA LYS A 81 -9.71 30.59 -8.04
C LYS A 81 -10.81 30.77 -9.10
N LYS A 82 -10.98 29.82 -10.03
CA LYS A 82 -12.10 29.82 -11.00
C LYS A 82 -12.61 28.40 -11.29
N LEU A 83 -13.86 28.31 -11.73
CA LEU A 83 -14.40 27.10 -12.32
C LEU A 83 -13.80 26.89 -13.72
N CYS A 84 -13.76 25.64 -14.18
CA CYS A 84 -13.05 25.26 -15.40
C CYS A 84 -13.75 25.69 -16.70
N GLY A 85 -15.02 26.14 -16.62
CA GLY A 85 -15.75 26.63 -17.78
C GLY A 85 -16.43 25.58 -18.64
N VAL A 86 -16.58 24.37 -18.10
CA VAL A 86 -17.24 23.24 -18.75
C VAL A 86 -18.39 22.74 -17.88
N ARG A 87 -19.52 22.45 -18.51
CA ARG A 87 -20.63 21.70 -17.91
C ARG A 87 -20.78 20.34 -18.56
N ILE A 88 -21.07 19.33 -17.75
CA ILE A 88 -21.27 17.95 -18.20
C ILE A 88 -22.75 17.62 -18.09
N ILE A 89 -23.34 17.10 -19.16
CA ILE A 89 -24.71 16.58 -19.18
C ILE A 89 -24.63 15.10 -19.49
N HIS A 90 -25.12 14.24 -18.60
CA HIS A 90 -25.16 12.80 -18.84
C HIS A 90 -26.53 12.21 -18.54
N THR A 91 -26.75 11.00 -19.04
CA THR A 91 -28.00 10.25 -18.86
C THR A 91 -27.79 9.04 -17.96
N HIS A 92 -28.81 8.69 -17.19
CA HIS A 92 -28.89 7.47 -16.40
C HIS A 92 -30.02 6.57 -16.94
N PRO A 93 -29.70 5.38 -17.48
CA PRO A 93 -30.69 4.47 -18.07
C PRO A 93 -31.62 3.81 -17.04
N ASN A 94 -31.35 3.97 -15.74
CA ASN A 94 -32.18 3.45 -14.66
C ASN A 94 -33.38 4.36 -14.30
N GLY A 95 -33.54 5.48 -15.01
CA GLY A 95 -34.60 6.46 -14.75
C GLY A 95 -34.40 7.32 -13.50
N ASN A 96 -33.27 7.21 -12.80
CA ASN A 96 -32.98 8.00 -11.61
C ASN A 96 -31.95 9.09 -11.94
N SER A 97 -32.38 10.35 -11.90
CA SER A 97 -31.50 11.48 -12.19
C SER A 97 -30.55 11.84 -11.06
N ARG A 98 -30.62 11.18 -9.89
CA ARG A 98 -29.78 11.54 -8.74
C ARG A 98 -28.29 11.35 -9.07
N LEU A 99 -27.51 12.39 -8.79
CA LEU A 99 -26.05 12.37 -8.95
C LEU A 99 -25.39 11.37 -8.01
N SER A 100 -24.50 10.55 -8.55
CA SER A 100 -23.70 9.59 -7.80
C SER A 100 -22.51 10.27 -7.11
N ALA A 101 -21.83 9.55 -6.22
CA ALA A 101 -20.61 10.05 -5.59
C ALA A 101 -19.46 10.29 -6.57
N ILE A 102 -19.42 9.52 -7.67
CA ILE A 102 -18.45 9.70 -8.75
C ILE A 102 -18.70 11.04 -9.45
N ASP A 103 -19.97 11.38 -9.69
CA ASP A 103 -20.36 12.65 -10.31
C ASP A 103 -20.01 13.85 -9.42
N MET A 104 -20.28 13.74 -8.12
CA MET A 104 -19.94 14.79 -7.16
C MET A 104 -18.43 14.94 -7.00
N SER A 105 -17.67 13.84 -7.02
CA SER A 105 -16.21 13.89 -7.00
C SER A 105 -15.65 14.51 -8.27
N ALA A 106 -16.19 14.18 -9.45
CA ALA A 106 -15.81 14.77 -10.72
C ALA A 106 -16.11 16.28 -10.76
N LEU A 107 -17.29 16.69 -10.30
CA LEU A 107 -17.70 18.09 -10.16
C LEU A 107 -16.66 18.91 -9.37
N LEU A 108 -16.25 18.40 -8.20
CA LEU A 108 -15.31 19.10 -7.32
C LEU A 108 -13.89 19.07 -7.86
N LYS A 109 -13.38 17.90 -8.25
CA LYS A 109 -12.00 17.71 -8.72
C LYS A 109 -11.71 18.51 -10.00
N LEU A 110 -12.68 18.56 -10.91
CA LEU A 110 -12.56 19.29 -12.18
C LEU A 110 -13.08 20.73 -12.08
N LYS A 111 -13.61 21.15 -10.92
CA LYS A 111 -14.23 22.46 -10.68
C LYS A 111 -15.21 22.82 -11.80
N LEU A 112 -16.13 21.90 -12.14
CA LEU A 112 -17.07 22.06 -13.26
C LEU A 112 -18.02 23.23 -13.01
N ASP A 113 -18.47 23.87 -14.09
CA ASP A 113 -19.52 24.90 -14.00
C ASP A 113 -20.85 24.28 -13.55
N CYS A 114 -21.12 23.03 -13.98
CA CYS A 114 -22.28 22.23 -13.59
C CYS A 114 -22.10 20.77 -14.03
N ILE A 115 -22.67 19.83 -13.28
CA ILE A 115 -22.94 18.46 -13.76
C ILE A 115 -24.45 18.21 -13.73
N ALA A 116 -25.03 17.73 -14.83
CA ALA A 116 -26.45 17.49 -14.97
C ALA A 116 -26.69 16.02 -15.30
N ALA A 117 -27.45 15.35 -14.45
CA ALA A 117 -27.85 13.96 -14.62
C ALA A 117 -29.30 13.90 -15.07
N ILE A 118 -29.58 13.16 -16.14
CA ILE A 118 -30.91 13.00 -16.74
C ILE A 118 -31.38 11.58 -16.49
N GLY A 119 -32.48 11.41 -15.76
CA GLY A 119 -33.13 10.12 -15.63
C GLY A 119 -33.83 9.76 -16.95
N VAL A 120 -33.52 8.59 -17.52
CA VAL A 120 -34.11 8.14 -18.79
C VAL A 120 -34.75 6.77 -18.60
N CYS A 121 -35.98 6.62 -19.12
CA CYS A 121 -36.73 5.36 -19.12
C CYS A 121 -37.36 5.11 -20.50
N ASP A 122 -38.02 3.96 -20.69
CA ASP A 122 -38.69 3.60 -21.95
C ASP A 122 -39.75 4.62 -22.43
N LYS A 123 -40.24 5.47 -21.51
CA LYS A 123 -41.21 6.53 -21.80
C LYS A 123 -40.56 7.90 -22.07
N GLY A 124 -39.23 7.99 -22.05
CA GLY A 124 -38.46 9.22 -22.24
C GLY A 124 -37.74 9.70 -20.97
N CYS A 125 -37.36 10.97 -20.96
CA CYS A 125 -36.74 11.64 -19.82
C CYS A 125 -37.74 11.77 -18.65
N THR A 126 -37.32 11.40 -17.45
CA THR A 126 -38.16 11.49 -16.23
C THR A 126 -37.98 12.83 -15.54
N ASP A 127 -36.75 13.14 -15.16
CA ASP A 127 -36.35 14.29 -14.36
C ASP A 127 -34.85 14.54 -14.51
N ILE A 128 -34.41 15.73 -14.10
CA ILE A 128 -33.01 16.17 -14.20
C ILE A 128 -32.54 16.70 -12.85
N THR A 129 -31.42 16.20 -12.36
CA THR A 129 -30.77 16.76 -11.16
C THR A 129 -29.50 17.50 -11.58
N LEU A 130 -29.33 18.70 -11.04
CA LEU A 130 -28.19 19.56 -11.30
C LEU A 130 -27.27 19.60 -10.09
N GLY A 131 -25.96 19.49 -10.34
CA GLY A 131 -24.90 19.60 -9.34
C GLY A 131 -24.06 20.85 -9.58
N PHE A 132 -23.75 21.57 -8.52
CA PHE A 132 -22.92 22.77 -8.53
C PHE A 132 -21.87 22.72 -7.42
N CYS A 133 -20.71 23.31 -7.66
CA CYS A 133 -19.79 23.63 -6.57
C CYS A 133 -20.41 24.69 -5.66
N SER A 134 -20.11 24.62 -4.37
CA SER A 134 -20.54 25.57 -3.34
C SER A 134 -19.46 25.66 -2.27
N ILE A 135 -19.60 26.60 -1.34
CA ILE A 135 -18.66 26.74 -0.24
C ILE A 135 -19.43 26.68 1.07
N GLU A 136 -19.03 25.76 1.94
CA GLU A 136 -19.53 25.65 3.31
C GLU A 136 -18.33 25.62 4.27
N ASN A 137 -18.29 26.57 5.22
CA ASN A 137 -17.19 26.71 6.19
C ASN A 137 -15.80 26.73 5.53
N ASP A 138 -15.62 27.56 4.50
CA ASP A 138 -14.38 27.71 3.72
C ASP A 138 -13.94 26.45 2.94
N ILE A 139 -14.80 25.42 2.84
CA ILE A 139 -14.53 24.17 2.11
C ILE A 139 -15.38 24.12 0.83
N LEU A 140 -14.74 23.77 -0.29
CA LEU A 140 -15.43 23.50 -1.55
C LEU A 140 -16.24 22.21 -1.42
N VAL A 141 -17.56 22.35 -1.40
CA VAL A 141 -18.51 21.23 -1.35
C VAL A 141 -19.36 21.18 -2.60
N GLY A 142 -19.97 20.04 -2.86
CA GLY A 142 -20.89 19.87 -3.98
C GLY A 142 -22.33 19.89 -3.48
N GLU A 143 -23.16 20.76 -4.03
CA GLU A 143 -24.59 20.80 -3.78
C GLU A 143 -25.35 20.27 -5.00
N MET A 144 -26.55 19.74 -4.76
CA MET A 144 -27.45 19.29 -5.83
C MET A 144 -28.84 19.89 -5.68
N THR A 145 -29.49 20.15 -6.80
CA THR A 145 -30.89 20.58 -6.82
C THR A 145 -31.81 19.42 -6.45
N ARG A 146 -33.08 19.74 -6.18
CA ARG A 146 -34.15 18.75 -6.27
C ARG A 146 -34.30 18.30 -7.73
N PRO A 147 -34.87 17.13 -8.00
CA PRO A 147 -35.23 16.74 -9.36
C PRO A 147 -36.10 17.81 -10.03
N LEU A 148 -35.67 18.27 -11.20
CA LEU A 148 -36.31 19.31 -12.00
C LEU A 148 -36.97 18.70 -13.24
N SER A 149 -38.01 19.37 -13.74
CA SER A 149 -38.53 19.07 -15.08
C SER A 149 -37.59 19.61 -16.18
N ILE A 150 -37.82 19.16 -17.42
CA ILE A 150 -37.09 19.66 -18.60
C ILE A 150 -37.25 21.18 -18.72
N ASP A 151 -38.47 21.70 -18.62
CA ASP A 151 -38.75 23.13 -18.72
C ASP A 151 -38.02 23.95 -17.64
N GLN A 152 -38.04 23.46 -16.40
CA GLN A 152 -37.34 24.10 -15.28
C GLN A 152 -35.82 24.11 -15.49
N THR A 153 -35.27 23.04 -16.07
CA THR A 153 -33.85 22.91 -16.36
C THR A 153 -33.40 23.86 -17.46
N ILE A 154 -34.17 23.98 -18.55
CA ILE A 154 -33.86 24.86 -19.68
C ILE A 154 -33.90 26.34 -19.26
N GLN A 155 -34.85 26.70 -18.38
CA GLN A 155 -34.99 28.04 -17.83
C GLN A 155 -34.01 28.35 -16.69
N TYR A 156 -33.23 27.37 -16.22
CA TYR A 156 -32.26 27.57 -15.16
C TYR A 156 -31.07 28.39 -15.65
N ASN A 157 -30.93 29.62 -15.14
CA ASN A 157 -29.82 30.49 -15.52
C ASN A 157 -28.51 30.07 -14.84
N ILE A 158 -27.66 29.36 -15.58
CA ILE A 158 -26.37 28.86 -15.08
C ILE A 158 -25.36 29.99 -14.81
N LEU A 159 -25.43 31.11 -15.55
CA LEU A 159 -24.44 32.17 -15.46
C LEU A 159 -24.45 32.87 -14.09
N ASP A 160 -25.62 33.03 -13.50
CA ASP A 160 -25.76 33.64 -12.18
C ASP A 160 -25.15 32.75 -11.09
N LYS A 161 -25.38 31.44 -11.19
CA LYS A 161 -24.79 30.45 -10.27
C LYS A 161 -23.27 30.38 -10.40
N VAL A 162 -22.75 30.31 -11.64
CA VAL A 162 -21.30 30.31 -11.91
C VAL A 162 -20.64 31.57 -11.39
N LYS A 163 -21.22 32.76 -11.64
CA LYS A 163 -20.67 34.03 -11.13
C LYS A 163 -20.68 34.08 -9.61
N TYR A 164 -21.73 33.59 -8.98
CA TYR A 164 -21.82 33.51 -7.52
C TYR A 164 -20.69 32.66 -6.95
N ILE A 165 -20.49 31.44 -7.49
CA ILE A 165 -19.43 30.52 -7.04
C ILE A 165 -18.04 31.10 -7.31
N GLU A 166 -17.79 31.66 -8.49
CA GLU A 166 -16.48 32.27 -8.79
C GLU A 166 -16.17 33.49 -7.91
N ASN A 167 -17.19 34.24 -7.46
CA ASN A 167 -16.98 35.33 -6.52
C ASN A 167 -16.62 34.82 -5.12
N LEU A 168 -17.22 33.71 -4.68
CA LEU A 168 -16.81 33.04 -3.45
C LEU A 168 -15.37 32.53 -3.55
N LEU A 169 -15.02 31.85 -4.65
CA LEU A 169 -13.67 31.34 -4.93
C LEU A 169 -12.57 32.42 -4.97
N LYS A 170 -12.93 33.68 -5.24
CA LYS A 170 -11.97 34.81 -5.29
C LYS A 170 -11.71 35.43 -3.92
N ASN A 171 -12.67 35.35 -3.00
CA ASN A 171 -12.66 36.12 -1.76
C ASN A 171 -12.04 35.37 -0.57
N GLU A 172 -11.73 34.08 -0.71
CA GLU A 172 -11.16 33.25 0.36
C GLU A 172 -9.78 32.68 -0.02
N ASP A 173 -8.90 32.56 0.98
CA ASP A 173 -7.70 31.71 0.91
C ASP A 173 -8.14 30.24 1.08
N ILE A 174 -8.86 29.73 0.08
CA ILE A 174 -9.34 28.34 0.05
C ILE A 174 -8.13 27.42 -0.05
N ILE A 175 -7.85 26.72 1.04
CA ILE A 175 -6.93 25.60 1.06
C ILE A 175 -7.69 24.43 0.42
N ASP A 176 -7.28 23.97 -0.76
CA ASP A 176 -7.76 22.69 -1.31
C ASP A 176 -7.37 21.61 -0.28
N ASP A 177 -8.32 21.20 0.58
CA ASP A 177 -8.13 20.09 1.51
C ASP A 177 -8.25 18.78 0.74
N ASP A 178 -7.21 18.47 -0.04
CA ASP A 178 -7.01 17.18 -0.71
C ASP A 178 -6.73 16.04 0.28
N SER A 179 -6.91 16.25 1.60
CA SER A 179 -6.69 15.19 2.59
C SER A 179 -7.76 14.10 2.48
N GLU A 180 -7.30 12.87 2.27
CA GLU A 180 -8.17 11.70 2.37
C GLU A 180 -8.66 11.57 3.81
N ARG A 181 -9.99 11.62 3.99
CA ARG A 181 -10.67 11.49 5.28
C ARG A 181 -11.38 10.13 5.32
N ALA A 182 -11.01 9.31 6.30
CA ALA A 182 -11.45 7.92 6.38
C ALA A 182 -12.40 7.64 7.55
N VAL A 183 -13.45 6.87 7.27
CA VAL A 183 -14.15 6.09 8.30
C VAL A 183 -13.55 4.69 8.35
N LEU A 184 -13.14 4.24 9.53
CA LEU A 184 -12.65 2.87 9.72
C LEU A 184 -13.81 1.97 10.13
N VAL A 185 -13.84 0.76 9.58
CA VAL A 185 -14.88 -0.24 9.86
C VAL A 185 -14.24 -1.56 10.23
N GLY A 186 -14.57 -2.11 11.39
CA GLY A 186 -14.10 -3.42 11.82
C GLY A 186 -15.16 -4.21 12.57
N VAL A 187 -14.90 -5.51 12.72
CA VAL A 187 -15.77 -6.47 13.39
C VAL A 187 -15.01 -7.09 14.55
N ASP A 188 -15.62 -7.06 15.74
CA ASP A 188 -15.18 -7.71 16.99
C ASP A 188 -13.80 -7.34 17.60
N ASP A 189 -12.90 -6.65 16.88
CA ASP A 189 -11.52 -6.38 17.32
C ASP A 189 -11.19 -4.88 17.36
N GLU A 190 -11.26 -4.28 18.55
CA GLU A 190 -10.90 -2.86 18.78
C GLU A 190 -9.42 -2.58 18.49
N GLU A 191 -8.54 -3.52 18.85
CA GLU A 191 -7.09 -3.34 18.67
C GLU A 191 -6.70 -3.38 17.20
N SER A 192 -7.35 -4.24 16.40
CA SER A 192 -7.11 -4.28 14.96
C SER A 192 -7.57 -2.99 14.27
N ILE A 193 -8.65 -2.35 14.75
CA ILE A 193 -9.06 -1.02 14.26
C ILE A 193 -8.05 0.07 14.67
N ASP A 194 -7.47 -0.01 15.85
CA ASP A 194 -6.42 0.91 16.27
C ASP A 194 -5.16 0.77 15.40
N GLU A 195 -4.75 -0.47 15.11
CA GLU A 195 -3.66 -0.74 14.15
C GLU A 195 -4.02 -0.25 12.73
N LEU A 196 -5.27 -0.44 12.29
CA LEU A 196 -5.77 0.07 11.01
C LEU A 196 -5.70 1.61 10.95
N ALA A 197 -5.95 2.29 12.08
CA ALA A 197 -5.80 3.74 12.16
C ALA A 197 -4.33 4.18 12.02
N GLU A 198 -3.40 3.42 12.60
CA GLU A 198 -1.97 3.66 12.39
C GLU A 198 -1.54 3.41 10.94
N LEU A 199 -2.11 2.40 10.27
CA LEU A 199 -1.89 2.13 8.84
C LEU A 199 -2.41 3.30 7.99
N ALA A 200 -3.61 3.80 8.28
CA ALA A 200 -4.20 4.94 7.59
C ALA A 200 -3.34 6.20 7.76
N LYS A 201 -2.85 6.45 8.98
CA LYS A 201 -1.92 7.53 9.28
C LYS A 201 -0.61 7.42 8.49
N ALA A 202 -0.07 6.21 8.31
CA ALA A 202 1.11 5.95 7.46
C ALA A 202 0.89 6.31 5.98
N CYS A 203 -0.36 6.30 5.51
CA CYS A 203 -0.80 6.78 4.19
C CYS A 203 -1.27 8.25 4.20
N ASN A 204 -0.99 9.04 5.24
CA ASN A 204 -1.48 10.41 5.36
C ASN A 204 -3.01 10.54 5.21
N VAL A 205 -3.74 9.47 5.59
CA VAL A 205 -5.20 9.43 5.60
C VAL A 205 -5.66 9.83 7.00
N LYS A 206 -6.47 10.87 7.10
CA LYS A 206 -7.02 11.36 8.35
C LYS A 206 -8.23 10.52 8.74
N VAL A 207 -8.09 9.72 9.80
CA VAL A 207 -9.22 8.98 10.36
C VAL A 207 -10.15 9.96 11.07
N VAL A 208 -11.40 10.02 10.62
CA VAL A 208 -12.44 10.90 11.20
C VAL A 208 -13.36 10.18 12.16
N GLU A 209 -13.60 8.88 11.95
CA GLU A 209 -14.51 8.08 12.78
C GLU A 209 -14.13 6.61 12.77
N LYS A 210 -14.43 5.89 13.85
CA LYS A 210 -14.23 4.44 13.99
C LYS A 210 -15.56 3.75 14.23
N VAL A 211 -15.90 2.81 13.37
CA VAL A 211 -17.15 2.06 13.41
C VAL A 211 -16.86 0.61 13.71
N LEU A 212 -17.37 0.14 14.85
CA LEU A 212 -17.22 -1.24 15.28
C LEU A 212 -18.58 -1.92 15.32
N GLN A 213 -18.68 -3.08 14.66
CA GLN A 213 -19.87 -3.92 14.74
C GLN A 213 -19.53 -5.22 15.46
N LYS A 214 -20.18 -5.46 16.60
CA LYS A 214 -20.09 -6.76 17.28
C LYS A 214 -21.04 -7.75 16.62
N ARG A 215 -20.52 -8.84 16.00
CA ARG A 215 -21.38 -9.83 15.32
C ARG A 215 -20.70 -11.19 15.16
N SER A 216 -21.42 -12.25 15.49
CA SER A 216 -20.93 -13.64 15.39
C SER A 216 -20.69 -14.17 13.96
N SER A 217 -21.19 -13.51 12.92
CA SER A 217 -20.96 -13.89 11.52
C SER A 217 -21.05 -12.70 10.57
N ILE A 218 -20.17 -12.70 9.57
CA ILE A 218 -20.02 -11.66 8.55
C ILE A 218 -21.19 -11.72 7.55
N ASP A 219 -21.64 -10.55 7.08
CA ASP A 219 -22.63 -10.49 6.01
C ASP A 219 -22.02 -10.81 4.63
N THR A 220 -22.60 -11.78 3.92
CA THR A 220 -22.08 -12.21 2.62
C THR A 220 -22.12 -11.10 1.55
N ALA A 221 -23.07 -10.17 1.64
CA ALA A 221 -23.26 -9.11 0.66
C ALA A 221 -22.51 -7.81 1.02
N PHE A 222 -22.43 -7.48 2.32
CA PHE A 222 -21.93 -6.18 2.77
C PHE A 222 -20.80 -6.23 3.79
N TYR A 223 -20.34 -7.42 4.21
CA TYR A 223 -19.44 -7.62 5.34
C TYR A 223 -20.07 -7.24 6.70
N VAL A 224 -20.58 -6.01 6.81
CA VAL A 224 -21.39 -5.49 7.91
C VAL A 224 -22.89 -5.63 7.63
N GLY A 225 -23.73 -5.46 8.64
CA GLY A 225 -25.19 -5.50 8.46
C GLY A 225 -25.72 -4.31 7.64
N LYS A 226 -26.78 -4.50 6.85
CA LYS A 226 -27.37 -3.45 5.99
C LYS A 226 -27.68 -2.14 6.73
N GLY A 227 -28.26 -2.20 7.93
CA GLY A 227 -28.51 -0.99 8.73
C GLY A 227 -27.22 -0.26 9.14
N LYS A 228 -26.12 -1.00 9.33
CA LYS A 228 -24.80 -0.42 9.59
C LYS A 228 -24.22 0.24 8.34
N VAL A 229 -24.47 -0.31 7.15
CA VAL A 229 -24.07 0.31 5.88
C VAL A 229 -24.73 1.69 5.73
N GLU A 230 -26.04 1.77 6.01
CA GLU A 230 -26.79 3.03 5.97
C GLU A 230 -26.26 4.03 7.01
N GLU A 231 -25.97 3.57 8.23
CA GLU A 231 -25.33 4.38 9.28
C GLU A 231 -23.97 4.92 8.86
N ILE A 232 -23.11 4.08 8.27
CA ILE A 232 -21.80 4.48 7.75
C ILE A 232 -21.95 5.52 6.64
N GLY A 233 -22.94 5.36 5.76
CA GLY A 233 -23.25 6.36 4.73
C GLY A 233 -23.63 7.72 5.31
N LEU A 234 -24.42 7.76 6.39
CA LEU A 234 -24.78 8.99 7.10
C LEU A 234 -23.58 9.60 7.84
N LEU A 235 -22.79 8.78 8.55
CA LEU A 235 -21.58 9.23 9.25
C LEU A 235 -20.57 9.82 8.27
N ARG A 236 -20.40 9.17 7.10
CA ARG A 236 -19.54 9.65 6.02
C ARG A 236 -19.95 11.05 5.54
N GLN A 237 -21.26 11.31 5.41
CA GLN A 237 -21.76 12.63 5.03
C GLN A 237 -21.53 13.66 6.13
N ALA A 238 -21.80 13.31 7.39
CA ALA A 238 -21.62 14.21 8.53
C ALA A 238 -20.15 14.62 8.75
N CYS A 239 -19.21 13.68 8.57
CA CYS A 239 -17.79 13.91 8.82
C CYS A 239 -17.00 14.34 7.56
N GLY A 240 -17.65 14.36 6.39
CA GLY A 240 -17.01 14.66 5.11
C GLY A 240 -15.93 13.64 4.71
N ALA A 241 -16.13 12.35 5.05
CA ALA A 241 -15.19 11.30 4.66
C ALA A 241 -15.29 11.00 3.16
N ASN A 242 -14.18 10.71 2.49
CA ASN A 242 -14.14 10.35 1.06
C ASN A 242 -13.71 8.89 0.82
N VAL A 243 -13.22 8.22 1.86
CA VAL A 243 -12.85 6.80 1.82
C VAL A 243 -13.41 6.08 3.04
N VAL A 244 -13.81 4.82 2.87
CA VAL A 244 -14.15 3.90 3.95
C VAL A 244 -13.18 2.73 3.91
N ILE A 245 -12.53 2.47 5.05
CA ILE A 245 -11.48 1.46 5.17
C ILE A 245 -11.99 0.33 6.05
N PHE A 246 -12.07 -0.87 5.50
CA PHE A 246 -12.44 -2.08 6.23
C PHE A 246 -11.20 -2.81 6.74
N ASP A 247 -11.25 -3.30 7.98
CA ASP A 247 -10.13 -4.00 8.62
C ASP A 247 -9.84 -5.38 8.00
N ASP A 248 -10.81 -6.01 7.37
CA ASP A 248 -10.67 -7.34 6.79
C ASP A 248 -10.78 -7.32 5.27
N GLU A 249 -10.21 -8.36 4.65
CA GLU A 249 -10.20 -8.50 3.20
C GLU A 249 -11.62 -8.65 2.65
N LEU A 250 -11.97 -7.80 1.69
CA LEU A 250 -13.30 -7.80 1.09
C LEU A 250 -13.31 -8.58 -0.23
N SER A 251 -14.42 -9.26 -0.48
CA SER A 251 -14.72 -9.83 -1.80
C SER A 251 -15.11 -8.73 -2.80
N ALA A 252 -14.90 -8.98 -4.09
CA ALA A 252 -15.24 -8.02 -5.14
C ALA A 252 -16.73 -7.61 -5.17
N SER A 253 -17.62 -8.53 -4.77
CA SER A 253 -19.05 -8.24 -4.63
C SER A 253 -19.34 -7.35 -3.43
N GLN A 254 -18.68 -7.59 -2.29
CA GLN A 254 -18.84 -6.76 -1.10
C GLN A 254 -18.36 -5.33 -1.36
N VAL A 255 -17.19 -5.16 -1.98
CA VAL A 255 -16.66 -3.83 -2.34
C VAL A 255 -17.68 -3.07 -3.19
N ARG A 256 -18.18 -3.65 -4.28
CA ARG A 256 -19.21 -2.98 -5.11
C ARG A 256 -20.44 -2.60 -4.30
N ASN A 257 -21.02 -3.57 -3.59
CA ASN A 257 -22.27 -3.34 -2.88
C ASN A 257 -22.10 -2.22 -1.84
N LEU A 258 -20.96 -2.19 -1.15
CA LEU A 258 -20.63 -1.15 -0.19
C LEU A 258 -20.43 0.22 -0.88
N GLU A 259 -19.69 0.29 -1.99
CA GLU A 259 -19.49 1.54 -2.74
C GLU A 259 -20.82 2.12 -3.24
N GLU A 260 -21.72 1.27 -3.77
CA GLU A 260 -23.04 1.67 -4.27
C GLU A 260 -23.95 2.22 -3.15
N ASN A 261 -23.89 1.62 -1.95
CA ASN A 261 -24.78 1.99 -0.84
C ASN A 261 -24.22 3.13 0.02
N ILE A 262 -22.90 3.20 0.20
CA ILE A 262 -22.22 4.23 1.01
C ILE A 262 -21.97 5.50 0.18
N GLY A 263 -21.75 5.37 -1.13
CA GLY A 263 -21.40 6.49 -2.00
C GLY A 263 -20.02 7.07 -1.69
N ALA A 264 -19.04 6.20 -1.40
CA ALA A 264 -17.64 6.56 -1.20
C ALA A 264 -16.73 5.42 -1.66
N LYS A 265 -15.45 5.70 -1.90
CA LYS A 265 -14.46 4.67 -2.23
C LYS A 265 -14.31 3.71 -1.05
N VAL A 266 -14.40 2.41 -1.31
CA VAL A 266 -14.23 1.39 -0.27
C VAL A 266 -12.91 0.66 -0.52
N ILE A 267 -12.05 0.65 0.49
CA ILE A 267 -10.81 -0.14 0.47
C ILE A 267 -10.78 -1.06 1.69
N ASP A 268 -10.00 -2.12 1.59
CA ASP A 268 -9.72 -3.02 2.70
C ASP A 268 -8.29 -2.86 3.22
N ARG A 269 -8.01 -3.52 4.34
CA ARG A 269 -6.69 -3.55 4.98
C ARG A 269 -5.58 -3.98 4.00
N THR A 270 -5.82 -5.00 3.18
CA THR A 270 -4.86 -5.46 2.17
C THR A 270 -4.49 -4.35 1.19
N THR A 271 -5.49 -3.64 0.65
CA THR A 271 -5.29 -2.51 -0.26
C THR A 271 -4.52 -1.38 0.42
N LEU A 272 -4.85 -1.06 1.67
CA LEU A 272 -4.16 -0.04 2.44
C LEU A 272 -2.68 -0.38 2.66
N ILE A 273 -2.37 -1.63 3.04
CA ILE A 273 -0.99 -2.10 3.21
C ILE A 273 -0.20 -1.99 1.89
N LEU A 274 -0.78 -2.42 0.77
CA LEU A 274 -0.14 -2.33 -0.54
C LEU A 274 0.13 -0.88 -0.94
N GLU A 275 -0.75 0.06 -0.57
CA GLU A 275 -0.56 1.49 -0.80
C GLU A 275 0.59 2.06 0.05
N ILE A 276 0.68 1.66 1.33
CA ILE A 276 1.84 2.01 2.17
C ILE A 276 3.13 1.52 1.51
N PHE A 277 3.15 0.27 1.05
CA PHE A 277 4.34 -0.27 0.39
C PHE A 277 4.68 0.41 -0.93
N ALA A 278 3.69 0.79 -1.73
CA ALA A 278 3.92 1.53 -2.97
C ALA A 278 4.63 2.87 -2.68
N ARG A 279 4.24 3.54 -1.58
CA ARG A 279 4.86 4.80 -1.14
C ARG A 279 6.25 4.61 -0.52
N ARG A 280 6.55 3.42 0.02
CA ARG A 280 7.83 3.11 0.70
C ARG A 280 8.84 2.43 -0.23
N ALA A 281 8.42 1.83 -1.33
CA ALA A 281 9.28 1.12 -2.27
C ALA A 281 10.22 2.09 -3.01
N ARG A 282 11.51 2.09 -2.62
CA ARG A 282 12.53 2.92 -3.30
C ARG A 282 13.33 2.09 -4.31
N SER A 283 13.74 0.89 -3.92
CA SER A 283 14.51 0.02 -4.81
C SER A 283 13.68 -0.53 -5.97
N ARG A 284 14.35 -0.87 -7.08
CA ARG A 284 13.70 -1.49 -8.25
C ARG A 284 13.04 -2.82 -7.89
N GLU A 285 13.68 -3.62 -7.04
CA GLU A 285 13.14 -4.90 -6.56
C GLU A 285 11.84 -4.68 -5.77
N SER A 286 11.87 -3.80 -4.77
CA SER A 286 10.67 -3.51 -3.96
C SER A 286 9.53 -2.93 -4.79
N LYS A 287 9.82 -2.08 -5.79
CA LYS A 287 8.80 -1.57 -6.71
C LYS A 287 8.14 -2.69 -7.53
N ILE A 288 8.94 -3.62 -8.06
CA ILE A 288 8.44 -4.78 -8.81
C ILE A 288 7.60 -5.69 -7.90
N GLN A 289 8.06 -5.95 -6.68
CA GLN A 289 7.32 -6.78 -5.71
C GLN A 289 5.98 -6.18 -5.35
N VAL A 290 5.93 -4.87 -5.08
CA VAL A 290 4.68 -4.16 -4.77
C VAL A 290 3.73 -4.18 -5.96
N GLU A 291 4.21 -3.85 -7.16
CA GLU A 291 3.39 -3.86 -8.38
C GLU A 291 2.84 -5.28 -8.65
N LEU A 292 3.68 -6.30 -8.49
CA LEU A 292 3.28 -7.71 -8.62
C LEU A 292 2.18 -8.07 -7.61
N ALA A 293 2.32 -7.67 -6.35
CA ALA A 293 1.33 -7.91 -5.30
C ALA A 293 0.00 -7.20 -5.60
N GLN A 294 0.05 -5.93 -6.02
CA GLN A 294 -1.13 -5.16 -6.42
C GLN A 294 -1.86 -5.80 -7.60
N LEU A 295 -1.12 -6.25 -8.63
CA LEU A 295 -1.70 -6.90 -9.80
C LEU A 295 -2.32 -8.26 -9.45
N LYS A 296 -1.64 -9.08 -8.64
CA LYS A 296 -2.18 -10.37 -8.16
C LYS A 296 -3.45 -10.19 -7.35
N TYR A 297 -3.47 -9.21 -6.45
CA TYR A 297 -4.62 -8.90 -5.60
C TYR A 297 -5.80 -8.35 -6.41
N ARG A 298 -5.54 -7.50 -7.42
CA ARG A 298 -6.56 -6.89 -8.28
C ARG A 298 -7.15 -7.86 -9.31
N LEU A 299 -6.35 -8.78 -9.84
CA LEU A 299 -6.74 -9.70 -10.92
C LEU A 299 -8.05 -10.49 -10.65
N PRO A 300 -8.24 -11.17 -9.50
CA PRO A 300 -9.50 -11.87 -9.21
C PRO A 300 -10.67 -10.91 -9.05
N ARG A 301 -10.40 -9.67 -8.59
CA ARG A 301 -11.41 -8.66 -8.22
C ARG A 301 -11.94 -7.83 -9.40
N LEU A 302 -11.25 -7.81 -10.53
CA LEU A 302 -11.73 -7.17 -11.77
C LEU A 302 -13.05 -7.77 -12.30
N SER A 303 -13.32 -9.03 -11.98
CA SER A 303 -14.50 -9.79 -12.41
C SER A 303 -15.81 -9.11 -12.01
N GLY A 304 -15.75 -8.26 -10.99
CA GLY A 304 -16.88 -7.47 -10.56
C GLY A 304 -17.49 -6.68 -11.72
N LEU A 305 -16.71 -5.92 -12.50
CA LEU A 305 -17.24 -5.02 -13.52
C LEU A 305 -18.06 -5.72 -14.62
N GLY A 306 -17.99 -7.05 -14.72
CA GLY A 306 -18.57 -7.84 -15.82
C GLY A 306 -19.99 -8.32 -15.61
N THR A 307 -20.43 -8.45 -14.36
CA THR A 307 -21.81 -8.87 -14.06
C THR A 307 -22.84 -7.78 -14.43
N VAL A 308 -22.37 -6.54 -14.50
CA VAL A 308 -22.93 -5.36 -15.22
C VAL A 308 -23.51 -5.71 -16.60
N LEU A 309 -22.63 -6.33 -17.38
CA LEU A 309 -22.67 -6.43 -18.84
C LEU A 309 -23.21 -7.78 -19.34
N SER A 310 -23.35 -8.77 -18.44
CA SER A 310 -23.78 -10.14 -18.76
C SER A 310 -25.31 -10.29 -18.88
N ARG A 311 -26.10 -9.40 -18.26
CA ARG A 311 -27.57 -9.55 -18.21
C ARG A 311 -28.32 -9.13 -19.48
N THR A 312 -27.67 -8.45 -20.43
CA THR A 312 -28.29 -8.02 -21.70
C THR A 312 -28.02 -8.96 -22.89
N GLY A 313 -27.24 -10.02 -22.70
CA GLY A 313 -26.90 -11.01 -23.75
C GLY A 313 -27.74 -12.27 -23.69
N GLY A 314 -29.07 -12.16 -23.77
CA GLY A 314 -29.96 -13.32 -23.92
C GLY A 314 -29.83 -13.95 -25.30
N GLY A 315 -28.89 -14.89 -25.48
CA GLY A 315 -28.74 -15.63 -26.74
C GLY A 315 -27.66 -16.71 -26.65
N ILE A 316 -28.04 -17.95 -26.95
CA ILE A 316 -27.21 -19.16 -26.92
C ILE A 316 -25.88 -18.94 -27.68
N GLY A 317 -24.77 -18.99 -26.95
CA GLY A 317 -23.45 -19.34 -27.51
C GLY A 317 -22.50 -18.22 -27.93
N THR A 318 -22.82 -16.93 -27.72
CA THR A 318 -21.86 -15.84 -28.03
C THR A 318 -21.54 -15.00 -26.79
N ARG A 319 -20.27 -15.05 -26.36
CA ARG A 319 -19.73 -14.23 -25.27
C ARG A 319 -19.89 -12.74 -25.57
N GLY A 320 -20.41 -11.98 -24.61
CA GLY A 320 -20.72 -10.55 -24.78
C GLY A 320 -19.45 -9.67 -24.87
N PRO A 321 -19.56 -8.44 -25.44
CA PRO A 321 -18.43 -7.51 -25.58
C PRO A 321 -17.80 -7.10 -24.23
N GLY A 322 -18.60 -7.02 -23.16
CA GLY A 322 -18.08 -6.76 -21.80
C GLY A 322 -17.24 -7.90 -21.23
N GLU A 323 -17.62 -9.15 -21.50
CA GLU A 323 -16.82 -10.33 -21.13
C GLU A 323 -15.51 -10.35 -21.89
N LYS A 324 -15.51 -9.97 -23.18
CA LYS A 324 -14.30 -9.87 -23.99
C LYS A 324 -13.34 -8.79 -23.49
N LYS A 325 -13.82 -7.58 -23.16
CA LYS A 325 -12.96 -6.50 -22.64
C LYS A 325 -12.33 -6.88 -21.31
N LEU A 326 -13.09 -7.48 -20.40
CA LEU A 326 -12.56 -7.99 -19.14
C LEU A 326 -11.58 -9.14 -19.32
N GLU A 327 -11.81 -10.01 -20.30
CA GLU A 327 -10.88 -11.09 -20.63
C GLU A 327 -9.56 -10.53 -21.21
N VAL A 328 -9.62 -9.50 -22.05
CA VAL A 328 -8.45 -8.78 -22.57
C VAL A 328 -7.70 -8.08 -21.44
N ASP A 329 -8.39 -7.37 -20.54
CA ASP A 329 -7.74 -6.70 -19.39
C ASP A 329 -7.10 -7.72 -18.45
N LYS A 330 -7.79 -8.82 -18.15
CA LYS A 330 -7.22 -9.94 -17.38
C LYS A 330 -6.00 -10.54 -18.07
N ARG A 331 -6.01 -10.64 -19.40
CA ARG A 331 -4.88 -11.13 -20.17
C ARG A 331 -3.68 -10.19 -20.08
N HIS A 332 -3.88 -8.88 -20.27
CA HIS A 332 -2.80 -7.89 -20.10
C HIS A 332 -2.20 -7.91 -18.70
N ILE A 333 -3.04 -8.03 -17.66
CA ILE A 333 -2.55 -8.13 -16.28
C ILE A 333 -1.76 -9.42 -16.05
N ARG A 334 -2.20 -10.56 -16.59
CA ARG A 334 -1.45 -11.81 -16.52
C ARG A 334 -0.11 -11.72 -17.25
N GLU A 335 -0.07 -11.10 -18.43
CA GLU A 335 1.16 -10.87 -19.20
C GLU A 335 2.12 -9.98 -18.39
N LYS A 336 1.62 -8.90 -17.79
CA LYS A 336 2.41 -8.03 -16.92
C LYS A 336 2.94 -8.74 -15.67
N ILE A 337 2.11 -9.54 -15.00
CA ILE A 337 2.53 -10.40 -13.86
C ILE A 337 3.68 -11.31 -14.30
N TYR A 338 3.55 -11.94 -15.47
CA TYR A 338 4.55 -12.86 -15.98
C TYR A 338 5.88 -12.17 -16.30
N ASP A 339 5.85 -10.97 -16.89
CA ASP A 339 7.05 -10.17 -17.15
C ASP A 339 7.73 -9.71 -15.85
N LEU A 340 6.97 -9.20 -14.88
CA LEU A 340 7.49 -8.81 -13.57
C LEU A 340 8.11 -10.00 -12.83
N MET A 341 7.48 -11.18 -12.89
CA MET A 341 8.05 -12.41 -12.31
C MET A 341 9.38 -12.82 -12.97
N ARG A 342 9.51 -12.68 -14.29
CA ARG A 342 10.78 -12.94 -14.98
C ARG A 342 11.86 -11.95 -14.57
N GLU A 343 11.51 -10.68 -14.42
CA GLU A 343 12.44 -9.65 -13.98
C GLU A 343 12.91 -9.89 -12.54
N LEU A 344 11.99 -10.23 -11.63
CA LEU A 344 12.31 -10.57 -10.25
C LEU A 344 13.25 -11.79 -10.16
N LYS A 345 13.05 -12.82 -11.00
CA LYS A 345 13.97 -13.97 -11.08
C LYS A 345 15.40 -13.57 -11.45
N LYS A 346 15.56 -12.62 -12.39
CA LYS A 346 16.90 -12.11 -12.78
C LYS A 346 17.57 -11.38 -11.62
N ILE A 347 16.83 -10.54 -10.90
CA ILE A 347 17.33 -9.82 -9.72
C ILE A 347 17.76 -10.80 -8.62
N LYS A 348 16.96 -11.83 -8.36
CA LYS A 348 17.28 -12.88 -7.37
C LYS A 348 18.60 -13.59 -7.69
N LEU A 349 18.83 -13.93 -8.96
CA LEU A 349 20.06 -14.60 -9.39
C LEU A 349 21.32 -13.74 -9.18
N VAL A 350 21.23 -12.43 -9.46
CA VAL A 350 22.33 -11.48 -9.17
C VAL A 350 22.62 -11.39 -7.68
N ARG A 351 21.56 -11.37 -6.84
CA ARG A 351 21.69 -11.38 -5.38
C ARG A 351 22.38 -12.63 -4.87
N GLU A 352 21.98 -13.82 -5.35
CA GLU A 352 22.62 -15.09 -4.97
C GLU A 352 24.12 -15.08 -5.29
N THR A 353 24.53 -14.61 -6.47
CA THR A 353 25.96 -14.50 -6.82
C THR A 353 26.72 -13.47 -5.97
N GLN A 354 26.09 -12.35 -5.59
CA GLN A 354 26.69 -11.40 -4.64
C GLN A 354 26.80 -11.96 -3.23
N ARG A 355 25.87 -12.84 -2.83
CA ARG A 355 25.84 -13.50 -1.52
C ARG A 355 26.93 -14.56 -1.40
N GLU A 356 27.17 -15.38 -2.43
CA GLU A 356 28.25 -16.38 -2.44
C GLU A 356 29.64 -15.77 -2.19
N ARG A 357 29.85 -14.51 -2.60
CA ARG A 357 31.09 -13.78 -2.34
C ARG A 357 31.26 -13.29 -0.88
N ARG A 358 30.22 -13.38 -0.04
CA ARG A 358 30.20 -12.89 1.36
C ARG A 358 29.98 -14.03 2.37
N ASN A 359 30.50 -15.23 2.09
CA ASN A 359 30.22 -16.43 2.88
C ASN A 359 30.90 -16.48 4.27
N ASN A 360 31.85 -15.61 4.59
CA ASN A 360 32.68 -15.76 5.80
C ASN A 360 32.32 -14.80 6.96
N ILE A 361 31.29 -13.94 6.82
CA ILE A 361 30.89 -13.00 7.87
C ILE A 361 29.55 -13.43 8.47
N PRO A 362 29.44 -13.61 9.81
CA PRO A 362 28.19 -13.95 10.46
C PRO A 362 27.07 -12.92 10.21
N LYS A 363 25.84 -13.41 10.07
CA LYS A 363 24.65 -12.63 9.67
C LYS A 363 23.62 -12.62 10.78
N VAL A 364 23.34 -11.43 11.30
CA VAL A 364 22.30 -11.19 12.30
C VAL A 364 21.13 -10.49 11.63
N SER A 365 19.91 -10.99 11.81
CA SER A 365 18.70 -10.35 11.27
C SER A 365 17.78 -9.88 12.38
N LEU A 366 17.37 -8.62 12.30
CA LEU A 366 16.36 -8.04 13.18
C LEU A 366 14.97 -8.37 12.63
N VAL A 367 14.19 -9.14 13.39
CA VAL A 367 12.81 -9.48 13.06
C VAL A 367 11.87 -8.97 14.14
N GLY A 368 10.58 -8.82 13.83
CA GLY A 368 9.60 -8.35 14.81
C GLY A 368 8.50 -7.50 14.20
N TYR A 369 7.53 -7.18 15.03
CA TYR A 369 6.34 -6.43 14.64
C TYR A 369 6.70 -5.01 14.15
N THR A 370 5.86 -4.41 13.31
CA THR A 370 6.01 -3.00 12.93
C THR A 370 5.98 -2.11 14.17
N ASN A 371 6.75 -1.02 14.14
CA ASN A 371 6.95 -0.12 15.29
C ASN A 371 7.61 -0.74 16.54
N ALA A 372 8.10 -1.99 16.51
CA ALA A 372 8.89 -2.56 17.63
C ALA A 372 10.24 -1.86 17.87
N GLY A 373 10.68 -0.99 16.94
CA GLY A 373 11.94 -0.25 17.03
C GLY A 373 13.15 -0.95 16.39
N LYS A 374 12.93 -1.86 15.44
CA LYS A 374 14.00 -2.55 14.67
C LYS A 374 14.97 -1.57 14.00
N SER A 375 14.45 -0.61 13.22
CA SER A 375 15.29 0.36 12.50
C SER A 375 16.05 1.29 13.46
N THR A 376 15.45 1.66 14.59
CA THR A 376 16.10 2.41 15.67
C THR A 376 17.24 1.62 16.29
N LEU A 377 17.00 0.36 16.66
CA LEU A 377 18.04 -0.53 17.19
C LEU A 377 19.18 -0.69 16.18
N ARG A 378 18.87 -0.95 14.91
CA ARG A 378 19.85 -1.09 13.83
C ARG A 378 20.73 0.15 13.67
N ASN A 379 20.12 1.34 13.61
CA ASN A 379 20.85 2.60 13.47
C ASN A 379 21.77 2.83 14.67
N LYS A 380 21.31 2.50 15.88
CA LYS A 380 22.11 2.62 17.11
C LYS A 380 23.27 1.64 17.17
N LEU A 381 23.04 0.38 16.81
CA LEU A 381 24.13 -0.60 16.66
C LEU A 381 25.17 -0.13 15.65
N CYS A 382 24.74 0.45 14.51
CA CYS A 382 25.68 1.03 13.55
C CYS A 382 26.45 2.24 14.11
N GLU A 383 25.80 3.13 14.87
CA GLU A 383 26.47 4.31 15.45
C GLU A 383 27.56 3.92 16.46
N ILE A 384 27.31 2.89 17.27
CA ILE A 384 28.21 2.46 18.36
C ILE A 384 29.37 1.60 17.82
N ALA A 385 29.08 0.73 16.85
CA ALA A 385 29.99 -0.35 16.44
C ALA A 385 30.60 -0.20 15.03
N MET A 386 30.51 0.98 14.41
CA MET A 386 31.18 1.25 13.13
C MET A 386 32.64 1.67 13.31
N PRO A 387 33.58 1.13 12.52
CA PRO A 387 34.95 1.62 12.46
C PRO A 387 34.97 3.10 12.03
N LYS A 388 35.71 3.94 12.78
CA LYS A 388 35.80 5.41 12.61
C LYS A 388 36.17 5.88 11.18
N GLU A 389 36.68 4.99 10.32
CA GLU A 389 37.11 5.31 8.95
C GLU A 389 36.05 5.11 7.87
N THR A 390 34.91 4.44 8.15
CA THR A 390 33.88 4.11 7.12
C THR A 390 32.53 4.79 7.37
N ALA A 391 32.53 5.95 8.02
CA ALA A 391 31.31 6.71 8.32
C ALA A 391 30.73 7.40 7.07
N GLN A 392 30.25 6.65 6.08
CA GLN A 392 29.36 7.19 5.06
C GLN A 392 27.89 7.18 5.54
N LYS A 393 27.33 8.39 5.45
CA LYS A 393 26.01 8.85 5.94
C LYS A 393 24.84 8.31 5.11
N GLU A 394 24.41 7.08 5.37
CA GLU A 394 23.03 6.70 5.05
C GLU A 394 22.40 6.06 6.28
N LYS A 395 21.82 6.95 7.11
CA LYS A 395 20.91 6.55 8.19
C LYS A 395 19.63 6.00 7.56
N VAL A 396 19.17 4.86 8.05
CA VAL A 396 17.86 4.32 7.65
C VAL A 396 16.78 5.22 8.23
N PHE A 397 15.73 5.43 7.44
CA PHE A 397 14.60 6.27 7.82
C PHE A 397 13.88 5.66 9.03
N GLU A 398 13.86 6.38 10.14
CA GLU A 398 13.11 6.02 11.34
C GLU A 398 11.91 6.95 11.49
N ALA A 399 10.73 6.39 11.73
CA ALA A 399 9.55 7.14 12.12
C ALA A 399 8.62 6.25 12.96
N ASP A 400 7.88 6.87 13.87
CA ASP A 400 6.85 6.26 14.70
C ASP A 400 5.57 6.03 13.87
N MET A 401 5.67 5.09 12.93
CA MET A 401 4.60 4.68 12.02
C MET A 401 4.86 3.26 11.48
N LEU A 402 3.79 2.60 11.02
CA LEU A 402 3.89 1.25 10.46
C LEU A 402 4.62 1.25 9.10
N PHE A 403 5.38 0.18 8.85
CA PHE A 403 6.18 -0.02 7.63
C PHE A 403 7.15 1.13 7.28
N ALA A 404 7.79 1.72 8.29
CA ALA A 404 8.83 2.74 8.10
C ALA A 404 9.95 2.29 7.14
N THR A 405 10.26 0.98 7.12
CA THR A 405 11.30 0.36 6.29
C THR A 405 10.72 -0.80 5.47
N LEU A 406 10.86 -0.71 4.14
CA LEU A 406 10.50 -1.79 3.20
C LEU A 406 11.73 -2.43 2.54
N ASP A 407 12.75 -1.62 2.23
CA ASP A 407 13.99 -2.11 1.65
C ASP A 407 14.88 -2.73 2.73
N ILE A 408 15.39 -3.94 2.47
CA ILE A 408 16.36 -4.59 3.35
C ILE A 408 17.64 -3.74 3.37
N THR A 409 18.13 -3.43 4.57
CA THR A 409 19.42 -2.76 4.74
C THR A 409 20.35 -3.60 5.58
N THR A 410 21.52 -3.91 5.01
CA THR A 410 22.58 -4.67 5.67
C THR A 410 23.77 -3.76 5.90
N ARG A 411 24.29 -3.72 7.14
CA ARG A 411 25.52 -3.02 7.50
C ARG A 411 26.45 -3.96 8.26
N ALA A 412 27.75 -3.77 8.08
CA ALA A 412 28.76 -4.45 8.88
C ALA A 412 28.99 -3.66 10.18
N ILE A 413 29.09 -4.35 11.30
CA ILE A 413 29.45 -3.79 12.61
C ILE A 413 30.51 -4.68 13.27
N GLU A 414 31.30 -4.10 14.17
CA GLU A 414 32.30 -4.83 14.96
C GLU A 414 31.76 -5.16 16.35
N LEU A 415 31.83 -6.44 16.75
CA LEU A 415 31.46 -6.90 18.08
C LEU A 415 32.54 -6.54 19.12
N PRO A 416 32.21 -6.58 20.43
CA PRO A 416 33.17 -6.32 21.51
C PRO A 416 34.40 -7.26 21.51
N ASP A 417 34.29 -8.42 20.89
CA ASP A 417 35.37 -9.41 20.71
C ASP A 417 36.16 -9.24 19.39
N SER A 418 35.98 -8.11 18.70
CA SER A 418 36.57 -7.75 17.40
C SER A 418 36.10 -8.60 16.21
N ARG A 419 35.06 -9.43 16.35
CA ARG A 419 34.45 -10.09 15.19
C ARG A 419 33.61 -9.09 14.40
N THR A 420 33.78 -9.07 13.08
CA THR A 420 32.86 -8.35 12.20
C THR A 420 31.62 -9.19 11.95
N ILE A 421 30.43 -8.59 12.10
CA ILE A 421 29.14 -9.21 11.75
C ILE A 421 28.37 -8.31 10.82
N THR A 422 27.39 -8.86 10.10
CA THR A 422 26.43 -8.07 9.33
C THR A 422 25.08 -8.06 10.03
N VAL A 423 24.54 -6.87 10.26
CA VAL A 423 23.19 -6.67 10.80
C VAL A 423 22.26 -6.24 9.68
N THR A 424 21.18 -6.99 9.52
CA THR A 424 20.15 -6.77 8.52
C THR A 424 18.84 -6.39 9.18
N ASP A 425 18.25 -5.26 8.78
CA ASP A 425 16.90 -4.86 9.18
C ASP A 425 15.88 -5.32 8.14
N THR A 426 14.90 -6.09 8.61
CA THR A 426 13.86 -6.69 7.78
C THR A 426 12.59 -5.87 7.81
N VAL A 427 11.69 -6.17 6.87
CA VAL A 427 10.32 -5.62 6.89
C VAL A 427 9.65 -6.03 8.21
N GLY A 428 8.91 -5.10 8.82
CA GLY A 428 8.13 -5.40 10.01
C GLY A 428 6.89 -6.23 9.71
N PHE A 429 6.53 -7.12 10.64
CA PHE A 429 5.31 -7.92 10.55
C PHE A 429 4.09 -7.16 11.12
N ILE A 430 2.90 -7.51 10.65
CA ILE A 430 1.62 -7.02 11.17
C ILE A 430 0.65 -8.20 11.36
N LYS A 431 -0.44 -7.98 12.10
CA LYS A 431 -1.58 -8.88 12.21
C LYS A 431 -2.27 -8.94 10.85
N LYS A 432 -2.82 -10.12 10.52
CA LYS A 432 -3.56 -10.40 9.28
C LYS A 432 -2.77 -10.03 8.01
N LEU A 433 -1.49 -10.42 7.92
CA LEU A 433 -0.71 -10.26 6.69
C LEU A 433 -1.37 -11.05 5.53
N PRO A 434 -1.69 -10.39 4.40
CA PRO A 434 -2.33 -11.07 3.27
C PRO A 434 -1.41 -12.14 2.66
N HIS A 435 -1.97 -13.30 2.28
CA HIS A 435 -1.19 -14.41 1.71
C HIS A 435 -0.44 -14.03 0.43
N ASP A 436 -1.10 -13.29 -0.48
CA ASP A 436 -0.48 -12.80 -1.73
C ASP A 436 0.71 -11.88 -1.45
N LEU A 437 0.66 -11.16 -0.33
CA LEU A 437 1.69 -10.24 0.10
C LEU A 437 2.89 -11.01 0.66
N VAL A 438 2.66 -12.04 1.48
CA VAL A 438 3.74 -12.95 1.93
C VAL A 438 4.44 -13.60 0.73
N GLU A 439 3.70 -13.99 -0.32
CA GLU A 439 4.29 -14.57 -1.53
C GLU A 439 5.13 -13.56 -2.32
N ALA A 440 4.64 -12.32 -2.49
CA ALA A 440 5.35 -11.27 -3.22
C ALA A 440 6.61 -10.77 -2.49
N PHE A 441 6.56 -10.72 -1.15
CA PHE A 441 7.70 -10.35 -0.30
C PHE A 441 8.52 -11.55 0.15
N LYS A 442 8.24 -12.75 -0.37
CA LYS A 442 8.95 -13.97 0.01
C LYS A 442 10.45 -13.84 -0.18
N SER A 443 10.94 -13.25 -1.28
CA SER A 443 12.39 -13.08 -1.48
C SER A 443 13.01 -12.06 -0.52
N THR A 444 12.21 -11.14 0.00
CA THR A 444 12.61 -10.13 0.99
C THR A 444 12.65 -10.74 2.41
N LEU A 445 11.68 -11.61 2.71
CA LEU A 445 11.57 -12.35 3.97
C LEU A 445 12.49 -13.58 4.03
N GLU A 446 12.87 -14.14 2.87
CA GLU A 446 13.83 -15.24 2.74
C GLU A 446 15.21 -14.85 3.28
N GLU A 447 15.55 -13.56 3.40
CA GLU A 447 16.82 -13.14 4.02
C GLU A 447 16.97 -13.67 5.46
N VAL A 448 15.86 -13.78 6.20
CA VAL A 448 15.80 -14.34 7.55
C VAL A 448 16.24 -15.82 7.55
N THR A 449 15.99 -16.55 6.46
CA THR A 449 16.42 -17.95 6.30
C THR A 449 17.93 -18.12 6.11
N TYR A 450 18.68 -17.04 5.89
CA TYR A 450 20.14 -17.06 5.79
C TYR A 450 20.86 -16.46 7.01
N ALA A 451 20.13 -15.93 7.99
CA ALA A 451 20.72 -15.43 9.22
C ALA A 451 21.28 -16.54 10.11
N ASP A 452 22.42 -16.31 10.73
CA ASP A 452 23.01 -17.19 11.75
C ASP A 452 22.35 -16.98 13.12
N LEU A 453 21.84 -15.76 13.37
CA LEU A 453 21.11 -15.39 14.59
C LEU A 453 19.94 -14.45 14.24
N LEU A 454 18.79 -14.72 14.86
CA LEU A 454 17.62 -13.84 14.80
C LEU A 454 17.48 -13.04 16.09
N LEU A 455 17.38 -11.72 15.96
CA LEU A 455 17.00 -10.83 17.05
C LEU A 455 15.53 -10.47 16.87
N HIS A 456 14.67 -11.10 17.66
CA HIS A 456 13.26 -10.84 17.67
C HIS A 456 12.96 -9.63 18.55
N VAL A 457 12.89 -8.44 17.96
CA VAL A 457 12.60 -7.18 18.64
C VAL A 457 11.10 -7.07 18.92
N VAL A 458 10.75 -6.83 20.19
CA VAL A 458 9.38 -6.72 20.69
C VAL A 458 9.20 -5.36 21.38
N ASP A 459 8.06 -4.71 21.19
CA ASP A 459 7.70 -3.55 21.99
C ASP A 459 7.17 -4.00 23.36
N ALA A 460 8.00 -3.90 24.40
CA ALA A 460 7.63 -4.31 25.75
C ALA A 460 6.58 -3.39 26.40
N SER A 461 6.33 -2.20 25.84
CA SER A 461 5.31 -1.27 26.33
C SER A 461 3.91 -1.57 25.79
N SER A 462 3.80 -2.47 24.81
CA SER A 462 2.55 -2.86 24.20
C SER A 462 1.83 -3.91 25.05
N SER A 463 0.54 -3.69 25.34
CA SER A 463 -0.31 -4.68 26.03
C SER A 463 -0.45 -6.00 25.27
N THR A 464 -0.19 -5.98 23.96
CA THR A 464 -0.31 -7.13 23.05
C THR A 464 1.04 -7.74 22.67
N ALA A 465 2.10 -7.43 23.42
CA ALA A 465 3.45 -7.91 23.13
C ALA A 465 3.52 -9.44 22.93
N GLU A 466 2.81 -10.21 23.76
CA GLU A 466 2.75 -11.67 23.65
C GLU A 466 2.09 -12.12 22.34
N GLU A 467 0.97 -11.52 21.95
CA GLU A 467 0.29 -11.83 20.68
C GLU A 467 1.15 -11.48 19.48
N GLN A 468 1.91 -10.37 19.56
CA GLN A 468 2.85 -9.97 18.51
C GLN A 468 4.00 -10.96 18.36
N ILE A 469 4.53 -11.49 19.48
CA ILE A 469 5.54 -12.55 19.46
C ILE A 469 4.99 -13.78 18.75
N ASP A 470 3.79 -14.23 19.14
CA ASP A 470 3.17 -15.42 18.56
C ASP A 470 2.85 -15.23 17.06
N ALA A 471 2.38 -14.04 16.66
CA ALA A 471 2.14 -13.69 15.26
C ALA A 471 3.44 -13.76 14.42
N VAL A 472 4.54 -13.19 14.90
CA VAL A 472 5.83 -13.24 14.20
C VAL A 472 6.34 -14.68 14.12
N ASN A 473 6.27 -15.45 15.21
CA ASN A 473 6.67 -16.85 15.23
C ASN A 473 5.91 -17.70 14.20
N ASN A 474 4.60 -17.48 14.06
CA ASN A 474 3.77 -18.14 13.05
C ASN A 474 4.25 -17.81 11.63
N VAL A 475 4.60 -16.55 11.34
CA VAL A 475 5.11 -16.16 10.02
C VAL A 475 6.49 -16.76 9.77
N LEU A 476 7.39 -16.76 10.76
CA LEU A 476 8.71 -17.39 10.65
C LEU A 476 8.58 -18.90 10.34
N MET A 477 7.62 -19.57 10.97
CA MET A 477 7.33 -20.99 10.71
C MET A 477 6.86 -21.22 9.26
N GLN A 478 5.99 -20.35 8.73
CA GLN A 478 5.52 -20.41 7.34
C GLN A 478 6.64 -20.17 6.33
N LEU A 479 7.62 -19.34 6.68
CA LEU A 479 8.83 -19.08 5.87
C LEU A 479 9.83 -20.24 5.91
N GLY A 480 9.57 -21.29 6.70
CA GLY A 480 10.46 -22.44 6.84
C GLY A 480 11.66 -22.18 7.75
N VAL A 481 11.64 -21.11 8.54
CA VAL A 481 12.65 -20.83 9.56
C VAL A 481 12.36 -21.74 10.76
N LYS A 482 12.96 -22.91 10.77
CA LYS A 482 12.92 -23.85 11.91
C LYS A 482 14.31 -23.97 12.52
N ASP A 483 14.35 -24.10 13.84
CA ASP A 483 15.57 -24.42 14.63
C ASP A 483 16.71 -23.39 14.53
N LYS A 484 16.41 -22.13 14.23
CA LYS A 484 17.40 -21.06 14.24
C LYS A 484 17.62 -20.48 15.64
N PRO A 485 18.88 -20.18 16.02
CA PRO A 485 19.16 -19.38 17.20
C PRO A 485 18.37 -18.08 17.13
N THR A 486 17.52 -17.87 18.13
CA THR A 486 16.64 -16.70 18.23
C THR A 486 16.75 -16.15 19.63
N MET A 487 16.96 -14.83 19.72
CA MET A 487 16.94 -14.08 20.97
C MET A 487 15.77 -13.10 20.96
N LEU A 488 15.01 -13.06 22.05
CA LEU A 488 13.98 -12.07 22.27
C LEU A 488 14.62 -10.78 22.81
N VAL A 489 14.37 -9.67 22.11
CA VAL A 489 14.88 -8.34 22.47
C VAL A 489 13.68 -7.47 22.84
N LEU A 490 13.41 -7.37 24.14
CA LEU A 490 12.33 -6.55 24.71
C LEU A 490 12.77 -5.09 24.69
N ASN A 491 12.30 -4.34 23.69
CA ASN A 491 12.63 -2.95 23.46
C ASN A 491 11.59 -2.00 24.10
N LYS A 492 11.92 -0.71 24.18
CA LYS A 492 11.10 0.36 24.77
C LYS A 492 10.81 0.18 26.27
N ILE A 493 11.76 -0.39 27.02
CA ILE A 493 11.63 -0.58 28.47
C ILE A 493 11.47 0.74 29.24
N ASP A 494 11.84 1.86 28.64
CA ASP A 494 11.62 3.21 29.16
C ASP A 494 10.13 3.58 29.30
N ARG A 495 9.23 2.82 28.65
CA ARG A 495 7.77 3.03 28.69
C ARG A 495 7.00 1.86 29.27
N ALA A 496 7.65 0.71 29.48
CA ALA A 496 7.02 -0.51 29.96
C ALA A 496 7.06 -0.59 31.50
N SER A 497 6.08 -1.25 32.11
CA SER A 497 6.13 -1.56 33.55
C SER A 497 7.05 -2.76 33.82
N GLU A 498 7.77 -2.73 34.94
CA GLU A 498 8.68 -3.83 35.31
C GLU A 498 7.95 -5.17 35.47
N GLU A 499 6.70 -5.14 35.95
CA GLU A 499 5.85 -6.33 36.10
C GLU A 499 5.55 -6.98 34.74
N HIS A 500 5.23 -6.18 33.72
CA HIS A 500 4.92 -6.67 32.37
C HIS A 500 6.17 -7.22 31.66
N ILE A 501 7.33 -6.60 31.87
CA ILE A 501 8.60 -7.14 31.34
C ILE A 501 8.88 -8.51 31.97
N LYS A 502 8.70 -8.65 33.29
CA LYS A 502 8.91 -9.92 34.00
C LYS A 502 7.94 -11.01 33.54
N SER A 503 6.67 -10.69 33.34
CA SER A 503 5.68 -11.68 32.89
C SER A 503 6.05 -12.27 31.52
N ILE A 504 6.50 -11.42 30.57
CA ILE A 504 6.97 -11.89 29.26
C ILE A 504 8.22 -12.77 29.42
N GLN A 505 9.19 -12.36 30.25
CA GLN A 505 10.40 -13.14 30.51
C GLN A 505 10.12 -14.51 31.13
N GLU A 506 9.15 -14.60 32.05
CA GLU A 506 8.75 -15.86 32.67
C GLU A 506 8.08 -16.79 31.65
N LYS A 507 7.16 -16.26 30.84
CA LYS A 507 6.44 -17.01 29.81
C LYS A 507 7.37 -17.58 28.73
N TYR A 508 8.37 -16.81 28.31
CA TYR A 508 9.35 -17.19 27.29
C TYR A 508 10.73 -17.55 27.88
N SER A 509 10.75 -18.09 29.11
CA SER A 509 11.98 -18.45 29.85
C SER A 509 12.88 -19.49 29.16
N ASN A 510 12.34 -20.21 28.19
CA ASN A 510 13.08 -21.16 27.35
C ASN A 510 13.89 -20.49 26.21
N ILE A 511 13.75 -19.19 26.01
CA ILE A 511 14.42 -18.41 24.95
C ILE A 511 15.29 -17.34 25.59
N ASN A 512 16.52 -17.16 25.10
CA ASN A 512 17.39 -16.07 25.53
C ASN A 512 16.67 -14.73 25.33
N THR A 513 16.47 -14.00 26.43
CA THR A 513 15.70 -12.75 26.44
C THR A 513 16.54 -11.63 27.04
N ILE A 514 16.54 -10.46 26.41
CA ILE A 514 17.22 -9.27 26.90
C ILE A 514 16.32 -8.04 26.80
N SER A 515 16.40 -7.17 27.80
CA SER A 515 15.58 -5.97 27.95
C SER A 515 16.42 -4.73 27.64
N ILE A 516 16.00 -3.91 26.68
CA ILE A 516 16.74 -2.74 26.17
C ILE A 516 15.84 -1.51 25.96
N SER A 517 16.45 -0.33 25.90
CA SER A 517 15.83 0.82 25.24
C SER A 517 16.74 1.32 24.14
N ALA A 518 16.40 1.02 22.88
CA ALA A 518 17.16 1.50 21.73
C ALA A 518 17.22 3.03 21.67
N LYS A 519 16.17 3.72 22.11
CA LYS A 519 16.09 5.18 22.06
C LYS A 519 16.95 5.84 23.15
N GLN A 520 16.97 5.27 24.34
CA GLN A 520 17.73 5.79 25.50
C GLN A 520 19.11 5.15 25.65
N GLU A 521 19.51 4.27 24.72
CA GLU A 521 20.79 3.56 24.72
C GLU A 521 21.01 2.70 25.99
N ILE A 522 19.91 2.17 26.56
CA ILE A 522 19.96 1.34 27.76
C ILE A 522 20.18 -0.13 27.36
N ASN A 523 21.18 -0.77 27.99
CA ASN A 523 21.54 -2.20 27.83
C ASN A 523 21.97 -2.61 26.41
N ILE A 524 22.40 -1.66 25.56
CA ILE A 524 22.88 -1.98 24.20
C ILE A 524 24.21 -2.72 24.23
N ASP A 525 25.09 -2.39 25.17
CA ASP A 525 26.37 -3.09 25.35
C ASP A 525 26.14 -4.55 25.76
N LEU A 526 25.20 -4.79 26.69
CA LEU A 526 24.79 -6.13 27.11
C LEU A 526 24.20 -6.94 25.94
N LEU A 527 23.45 -6.28 25.05
CA LEU A 527 22.94 -6.93 23.84
C LEU A 527 24.09 -7.37 22.92
N LEU A 528 25.09 -6.51 22.70
CA LEU A 528 26.25 -6.85 21.87
C LEU A 528 27.06 -8.02 22.46
N ASP A 529 27.22 -8.05 23.78
CA ASP A 529 27.90 -9.15 24.48
C ASP A 529 27.14 -10.48 24.34
N GLU A 530 25.82 -10.46 24.52
CA GLU A 530 25.00 -11.67 24.37
C GLU A 530 24.92 -12.14 22.91
N VAL A 531 24.87 -11.22 21.95
CA VAL A 531 24.97 -11.53 20.52
C VAL A 531 26.31 -12.21 20.21
N SER A 532 27.41 -11.71 20.76
CA SER A 532 28.73 -12.35 20.61
C SER A 532 28.73 -13.79 21.15
N LYS A 533 28.11 -14.04 22.32
CA LYS A 533 28.04 -15.39 22.89
C LYS A 533 27.20 -16.36 22.05
N LEU A 534 26.07 -15.90 21.50
CA LEU A 534 25.14 -16.74 20.74
C LEU A 534 25.59 -17.02 19.31
N LEU A 535 26.37 -16.12 18.72
CA LEU A 535 26.93 -16.36 17.39
C LEU A 535 27.96 -17.49 17.46
N PRO A 536 27.84 -18.52 16.59
CA PRO A 536 28.74 -19.65 16.62
C PRO A 536 30.20 -19.18 16.58
N TYR A 537 30.98 -19.60 17.56
CA TYR A 537 32.44 -19.48 17.51
C TYR A 537 32.92 -20.45 16.41
N THR A 538 33.09 -19.94 15.19
CA THR A 538 33.91 -20.59 14.16
C THR A 538 35.40 -20.54 14.50
N MET A 539 35.73 -19.85 15.59
CA MET A 539 37.07 -19.65 16.08
C MET A 539 37.58 -20.90 16.80
N LYS A 540 38.46 -21.65 16.15
CA LYS A 540 39.19 -22.79 16.69
C LYS A 540 40.53 -22.32 17.23
N LYS A 541 40.91 -22.79 18.40
CA LYS A 541 42.30 -22.68 18.85
C LYS A 541 43.13 -23.71 18.09
N ALA A 542 44.19 -23.27 17.44
CA ALA A 542 45.10 -24.11 16.69
C ALA A 542 46.54 -23.69 16.94
N GLU A 543 47.41 -24.68 16.98
CA GLU A 543 48.85 -24.49 17.12
C GLU A 543 49.52 -24.82 15.79
N TYR A 544 50.39 -23.92 15.33
CA TYR A 544 51.07 -24.02 14.05
C TYR A 544 52.57 -24.05 14.25
N ILE A 545 53.27 -24.82 13.42
CA ILE A 545 54.71 -24.68 13.21
C ILE A 545 54.97 -24.29 11.76
N VAL A 546 55.38 -23.04 11.56
CA VAL A 546 55.61 -22.47 10.21
C VAL A 546 57.10 -22.48 9.92
N PRO A 547 57.57 -23.26 8.93
CA PRO A 547 58.97 -23.28 8.51
C PRO A 547 59.49 -21.88 8.14
N TYR A 548 60.77 -21.61 8.43
CA TYR A 548 61.38 -20.29 8.20
C TYR A 548 61.38 -19.81 6.74
N ASN A 549 61.24 -20.73 5.77
CA ASN A 549 61.11 -20.42 4.34
C ASN A 549 59.71 -19.93 3.94
N GLU A 550 58.71 -20.00 4.84
CA GLU A 550 57.31 -19.66 4.56
C GLU A 550 56.77 -18.54 5.48
N GLN A 551 57.59 -17.52 5.76
CA GLN A 551 57.21 -16.36 6.60
C GLN A 551 55.96 -15.60 6.13
N SER A 552 55.56 -15.74 4.86
CA SER A 552 54.29 -15.20 4.37
C SER A 552 53.07 -15.73 5.12
N ILE A 553 53.15 -16.95 5.66
CA ILE A 553 52.09 -17.57 6.47
C ILE A 553 52.10 -17.01 7.90
N VAL A 554 53.27 -16.76 8.48
CA VAL A 554 53.39 -16.05 9.78
C VAL A 554 52.71 -14.67 9.66
N ALA A 555 53.03 -13.90 8.62
CA ALA A 555 52.39 -12.62 8.35
C ALA A 555 50.89 -12.74 7.99
N PHE A 556 50.43 -13.89 7.50
CA PHE A 556 49.02 -14.15 7.24
C PHE A 556 48.26 -14.43 8.55
N LEU A 557 48.82 -15.25 9.45
CA LEU A 557 48.26 -15.52 10.78
C LEU A 557 48.20 -14.24 11.62
N HIS A 558 49.24 -13.41 11.63
CA HIS A 558 49.22 -12.11 12.32
C HIS A 558 48.16 -11.13 11.78
N ARG A 559 47.76 -11.25 10.51
CA ARG A 559 46.75 -10.37 9.89
C ARG A 559 45.32 -10.88 10.04
N ASN A 560 45.12 -12.20 10.15
CA ASN A 560 43.81 -12.83 10.03
C ASN A 560 43.45 -13.73 11.23
N ALA A 561 44.28 -13.78 12.27
CA ALA A 561 44.04 -14.57 13.47
C ALA A 561 44.41 -13.77 14.73
N LYS A 562 43.85 -14.20 15.87
CA LYS A 562 44.26 -13.67 17.18
C LYS A 562 45.39 -14.54 17.73
N VAL A 563 46.63 -14.08 17.55
CA VAL A 563 47.83 -14.76 18.05
C VAL A 563 47.91 -14.62 19.57
N GLU A 564 47.94 -15.75 20.27
CA GLU A 564 48.09 -15.82 21.74
C GLU A 564 49.56 -15.92 22.16
N SER A 565 50.38 -16.68 21.40
CA SER A 565 51.81 -16.80 21.63
C SER A 565 52.58 -17.08 20.34
N GLU A 566 53.83 -16.59 20.29
CA GLU A 566 54.78 -16.84 19.21
C GLU A 566 56.15 -17.20 19.81
N GLU A 567 56.74 -18.30 19.36
CA GLU A 567 58.06 -18.78 19.78
C GLU A 567 58.88 -19.25 18.58
N TYR A 568 60.18 -18.99 18.58
CA TYR A 568 61.10 -19.52 17.56
C TYR A 568 61.66 -20.88 18.01
N LYS A 569 61.39 -21.93 17.23
CA LYS A 569 61.86 -23.31 17.49
C LYS A 569 62.77 -23.77 16.35
N ASP A 570 63.51 -24.86 16.59
CA ASP A 570 64.49 -25.39 15.61
C ASP A 570 63.85 -25.73 14.25
N GLU A 571 62.57 -26.15 14.23
CA GLU A 571 61.85 -26.56 13.03
C GLU A 571 61.06 -25.41 12.36
N GLY A 572 60.97 -24.23 12.99
CA GLY A 572 60.23 -23.07 12.48
C GLY A 572 59.65 -22.16 13.57
N THR A 573 58.83 -21.20 13.17
CA THR A 573 58.09 -20.33 14.09
C THR A 573 56.84 -21.05 14.59
N TYR A 574 56.77 -21.30 15.90
CA TYR A 574 55.59 -21.80 16.60
C TYR A 574 54.62 -20.66 16.89
N ILE A 575 53.34 -20.86 16.58
CA ILE A 575 52.27 -19.88 16.81
C ILE A 575 51.06 -20.59 17.41
N SER A 576 50.62 -20.19 18.59
CA SER A 576 49.28 -20.50 19.12
C SER A 576 48.35 -19.37 18.74
N ALA A 577 47.30 -19.66 17.98
CA ALA A 577 46.34 -18.66 17.56
C ALA A 577 44.90 -19.16 17.62
N ILE A 578 43.99 -18.23 17.82
CA ILE A 578 42.55 -18.44 17.64
C ILE A 578 42.22 -18.02 16.19
N VAL A 579 41.78 -18.98 15.39
CA VAL A 579 41.57 -18.88 13.94
C VAL A 579 40.15 -19.24 13.55
N ASP A 580 39.58 -18.61 12.52
CA ASP A 580 38.31 -19.05 11.93
C ASP A 580 38.48 -20.30 11.05
N ASP A 581 37.38 -20.88 10.56
CA ASP A 581 37.42 -22.08 9.70
C ASP A 581 38.20 -21.86 8.38
N GLU A 582 38.21 -20.64 7.83
CA GLU A 582 38.94 -20.35 6.58
C GLU A 582 40.45 -20.39 6.82
N VAL A 583 40.92 -19.69 7.86
CA VAL A 583 42.31 -19.65 8.28
C VAL A 583 42.75 -21.03 8.77
N TYR A 584 41.89 -21.73 9.50
CA TYR A 584 42.12 -23.10 9.96
C TYR A 584 42.38 -24.05 8.79
N ASN A 585 41.48 -24.08 7.79
CA ASN A 585 41.61 -24.94 6.62
C ASN A 585 42.83 -24.56 5.75
N LYS A 586 43.09 -23.26 5.59
CA LYS A 586 44.21 -22.78 4.77
C LYS A 586 45.57 -23.05 5.41
N CYS A 587 45.64 -23.07 6.74
CA CYS A 587 46.86 -23.30 7.51
C CYS A 587 46.96 -24.74 8.04
N GLU A 588 46.04 -25.64 7.67
CA GLU A 588 45.94 -27.02 8.14
C GLU A 588 47.27 -27.79 8.00
N ARG A 589 48.01 -27.55 6.91
CA ARG A 589 49.30 -28.20 6.62
C ARG A 589 50.44 -27.87 7.60
N TYR A 590 50.29 -26.80 8.38
CA TYR A 590 51.26 -26.38 9.39
C TYR A 590 50.80 -26.69 10.82
N MET A 591 49.62 -27.28 10.97
CA MET A 591 49.08 -27.57 12.28
C MET A 591 49.88 -28.67 12.97
N ILE A 592 50.15 -28.45 14.25
CA ILE A 592 50.66 -29.47 15.14
C ILE A 592 49.45 -30.34 15.53
N LYS A 593 49.55 -31.65 15.29
CA LYS A 593 48.49 -32.61 15.60
C LYS A 593 48.33 -32.87 17.09
#